data_AF-S8DI40-F1
#
_entry.id   AF-S8DI40-F1
#
_cell.length_a   1.000
_cell.length_b   1.000
_cell.length_c   1.000
_cell.angle_alpha   90.00
_cell.angle_beta   90.00
_cell.angle_gamma   90.00
#
_symmetry.space_group_name_H-M   'P 1'
#
loop_
_entity.id
_entity.type
_entity.pdbx_description
1 polymer ?
#
loop_
_entity_poly.entity_id
_entity_poly.type
_entity_poly.pdbx_seq_one_letter_code
_entity_poly.pdbx_strand_id
1 'polypeptide(L)'
;IFDNLAALAPPKPTKHANELDSYLAADIVPCTDPVAWWHENRLRYPSLSRMAISYLTIPATSVDVERIFSRGRLLLPHVRNGMSARSVRALLCLGNWCLLGYVMDSDVL
;
A
#
# COMPACT_ATOMS: atom_id res chain seq x y z
N ILE A 1 -15.47 4.96 8.28
CA ILE A 1 -14.66 3.88 7.62
C ILE A 1 -13.17 3.97 7.96
N PHE A 2 -12.66 5.15 8.36
CA PHE A 2 -11.26 5.35 8.76
C PHE A 2 -11.08 5.53 10.28
N ASP A 3 -12.14 5.32 11.06
CA ASP A 3 -12.22 5.71 12.48
C ASP A 3 -11.38 4.82 13.43
N ASN A 4 -10.80 3.72 12.93
CA ASN A 4 -10.06 2.72 13.73
C ASN A 4 -8.63 2.45 13.23
N LEU A 5 -8.05 3.32 12.40
CA LEU A 5 -6.64 3.18 12.03
C LEU A 5 -5.77 3.77 13.15
N ALA A 6 -5.28 2.93 14.06
CA ALA A 6 -4.30 3.34 15.08
C ALA A 6 -3.03 3.98 14.45
N ALA A 7 -2.75 3.67 13.18
CA ALA A 7 -1.69 4.29 12.38
C ALA A 7 -1.94 5.76 11.99
N LEU A 8 -3.20 6.22 12.02
CA LEU A 8 -3.62 7.62 11.79
C LEU A 8 -3.78 8.41 13.09
N ALA A 9 -3.51 7.80 14.25
CA ALA A 9 -3.50 8.55 15.51
C ALA A 9 -2.50 9.71 15.38
N PRO A 10 -2.91 10.95 15.72
CA PRO A 10 -2.08 12.12 15.50
C PRO A 10 -0.75 11.92 16.25
N PRO A 11 0.40 12.09 15.58
CA PRO A 11 1.69 11.99 16.23
C PRO A 11 1.75 13.04 17.34
N LYS A 12 2.33 12.66 18.49
CA LYS A 12 2.51 13.57 19.62
C LYS A 12 3.27 14.81 19.10
N PRO A 13 2.79 16.04 19.35
CA PRO A 13 3.43 17.24 18.83
C PRO A 13 4.84 17.33 19.42
N THR A 14 5.84 17.11 18.57
CA THR A 14 7.24 17.34 18.90
C THR A 14 7.54 18.82 18.73
N LYS A 15 8.35 19.36 19.63
CA LYS A 15 8.60 20.80 19.81
C LYS A 15 9.44 21.45 18.69
N HIS A 16 9.54 20.81 17.53
CA HIS A 16 10.36 21.24 16.39
C HIS A 16 9.49 21.98 15.37
N ALA A 17 10.09 22.91 14.62
CA ALA A 17 9.46 23.61 13.50
C ALA A 17 8.63 22.63 12.66
N ASN A 18 7.40 23.04 12.33
CA ASN A 18 6.42 22.23 11.62
C ASN A 18 7.08 21.56 10.38
N GLU A 19 7.07 20.24 10.33
CA GLU A 19 7.66 19.45 9.24
C GLU A 19 7.12 19.90 7.88
N LEU A 20 5.83 20.26 7.84
CA LEU A 20 5.17 20.77 6.65
C LEU A 20 5.78 22.09 6.17
N ASP A 21 5.99 23.05 7.07
CA ASP A 21 6.58 24.34 6.71
C ASP A 21 8.02 24.16 6.22
N SER A 22 8.77 23.25 6.83
CA SER A 22 10.13 22.90 6.41
C SER A 22 10.19 22.18 5.06
N TYR A 23 9.13 21.43 4.69
CA TYR A 23 9.00 20.81 3.37
C TYR A 23 8.60 21.84 2.31
N LEU A 24 7.63 22.71 2.62
CA LEU A 24 7.16 23.75 1.70
C LEU A 24 8.19 24.84 1.43
N ALA A 25 9.10 25.08 2.38
CA ALA A 25 10.22 26.01 2.21
C ALA A 25 11.44 25.38 1.50
N ALA A 26 11.45 24.06 1.27
CA ALA A 26 12.55 23.39 0.59
C ALA A 26 12.49 23.63 -0.93
N ASP A 27 13.64 23.55 -1.58
CA ASP A 27 13.73 23.66 -3.04
C ASP A 27 12.96 22.53 -3.73
N ILE A 28 12.41 22.83 -4.91
CA ILE A 28 11.73 21.85 -5.75
C ILE A 28 12.76 20.87 -6.31
N VAL A 29 12.58 19.59 -6.00
CA VAL A 29 13.44 18.50 -6.48
C VAL A 29 12.73 17.74 -7.61
N PRO A 30 13.37 17.52 -8.77
CA PRO A 30 12.82 16.61 -9.78
C PRO A 30 12.77 15.19 -9.21
N CYS A 31 11.55 14.63 -9.14
CA CYS A 31 11.30 13.35 -8.49
C CYS A 31 10.69 12.37 -9.48
N THR A 32 11.37 11.25 -9.74
CA THR A 32 10.87 10.18 -10.60
C THR A 32 10.01 9.19 -9.82
N ASP A 33 10.41 8.88 -8.58
CA ASP A 33 9.66 8.02 -7.66
C ASP A 33 9.42 8.77 -6.33
N PRO A 34 8.23 9.38 -6.17
CA PRO A 34 7.85 10.08 -4.95
C PRO A 34 7.82 9.16 -3.72
N VAL A 35 7.47 7.88 -3.87
CA VAL A 35 7.37 6.95 -2.74
C VAL A 35 8.77 6.62 -2.22
N ALA A 36 9.72 6.33 -3.11
CA ALA A 36 11.12 6.14 -2.74
C ALA A 36 11.70 7.38 -2.05
N TRP A 37 11.45 8.57 -2.60
CA TRP A 37 11.93 9.82 -2.02
C TRP A 37 11.42 10.04 -0.58
N TRP A 38 10.12 9.84 -0.34
CA TRP A 38 9.55 9.96 1.01
C TRP A 38 10.08 8.88 1.96
N HIS A 39 10.33 7.68 1.47
CA HIS A 39 10.93 6.61 2.25
C HIS A 39 12.37 6.95 2.68
N GLU A 40 13.17 7.51 1.78
CA GLU A 40 14.55 7.97 2.08
C GLU A 40 14.55 9.13 3.08
N ASN A 41 13.62 10.08 2.93
CA ASN A 41 13.54 11.29 3.77
C ASN A 41 12.72 11.10 5.05
N ARG A 42 12.31 9.87 5.39
CA ARG A 42 11.48 9.57 6.57
C ARG A 42 12.11 10.01 7.91
N LEU A 43 13.44 10.07 7.99
CA LEU A 43 14.12 10.56 9.20
C LEU A 43 14.06 12.08 9.33
N ARG A 44 14.02 12.79 8.19
CA ARG A 44 13.89 14.26 8.13
C ARG A 44 12.43 14.69 8.38
N TYR A 45 11.47 13.87 7.91
CA TYR A 45 10.05 14.14 7.99
C TYR A 45 9.28 12.94 8.58
N PRO A 46 9.46 12.60 9.87
CA PRO A 46 8.93 11.37 10.46
C PRO A 46 7.41 11.28 10.48
N SER A 47 6.72 12.42 10.59
CA SER A 47 5.25 12.47 10.59
C SER A 47 4.71 12.61 9.17
N LEU A 48 5.27 13.54 8.41
CA LEU A 48 4.79 13.89 7.07
C LEU A 48 5.06 12.78 6.05
N SER A 49 6.19 12.06 6.14
CA SER A 49 6.48 10.93 5.25
C SER A 49 5.45 9.81 5.35
N ARG A 50 4.94 9.52 6.55
CA ARG A 50 3.89 8.51 6.75
C ARG A 50 2.59 8.87 6.04
N MET A 51 2.20 10.14 6.13
CA MET A 51 1.03 10.65 5.43
C MET A 51 1.25 10.60 3.91
N ALA A 52 2.38 11.13 3.43
CA ALA A 52 2.69 11.19 2.01
C ALA A 52 2.74 9.80 1.36
N ILE A 53 3.43 8.83 1.97
CA ILE A 53 3.46 7.44 1.49
C ILE A 53 2.04 6.85 1.46
N SER A 54 1.22 7.12 2.49
CA SER A 54 -0.15 6.63 2.54
C SER A 54 -1.01 7.17 1.39
N TYR A 55 -0.84 8.42 0.99
CA TYR A 55 -1.58 9.00 -0.14
C TYR A 55 -1.02 8.56 -1.50
N LEU A 56 0.30 8.53 -1.65
CA LEU A 56 0.97 8.22 -2.92
C LEU A 56 0.82 6.75 -3.34
N THR A 57 0.59 5.86 -2.37
CA THR A 57 0.38 4.42 -2.63
C THR A 57 -1.07 4.08 -2.99
N ILE A 58 -2.00 5.03 -2.91
CA ILE A 58 -3.39 4.81 -3.33
C ILE A 58 -3.41 4.73 -4.86
N PRO A 59 -3.89 3.61 -5.43
CA PRO A 59 -4.01 3.51 -6.88
C PRO A 59 -5.03 4.54 -7.38
N ALA A 60 -4.70 5.21 -8.50
CA ALA A 60 -5.56 6.23 -9.08
C ALA A 60 -6.90 5.67 -9.59
N THR A 61 -6.99 4.37 -9.85
CA THR A 61 -8.17 3.70 -10.41
C THR A 61 -8.41 2.34 -9.77
N SER A 62 -9.63 1.81 -9.91
CA SER A 62 -10.00 0.44 -9.50
C SER A 62 -9.46 -0.64 -10.45
N VAL A 63 -8.74 -0.29 -11.52
CA VAL A 63 -8.32 -1.22 -12.58
C VAL A 63 -7.52 -2.40 -12.05
N ASP A 64 -6.62 -2.17 -11.08
CA ASP A 64 -5.82 -3.26 -10.49
C ASP A 64 -6.68 -4.24 -9.71
N VAL A 65 -7.65 -3.72 -8.96
CA VAL A 65 -8.61 -4.53 -8.20
C VAL A 65 -9.50 -5.33 -9.15
N GLU A 66 -10.02 -4.70 -10.20
CA GLU A 66 -10.83 -5.36 -11.24
C GLU A 66 -10.05 -6.43 -12.00
N ARG A 67 -8.76 -6.20 -12.26
CA ARG A 67 -7.85 -7.19 -12.87
C ARG A 67 -7.67 -8.41 -11.97
N ILE A 68 -7.48 -8.21 -10.66
CA ILE A 68 -7.40 -9.31 -9.69
C ILE A 68 -8.71 -10.11 -9.67
N PHE A 69 -9.87 -9.44 -9.61
CA PHE A 69 -11.16 -10.13 -9.61
C PHE A 69 -11.44 -10.86 -10.93
N SER A 70 -11.04 -10.29 -12.07
CA SER A 70 -11.21 -10.91 -13.38
C SER A 70 -10.37 -12.18 -13.52
N ARG A 71 -9.10 -12.14 -13.09
CA ARG A 71 -8.24 -13.33 -12.98
C ARG A 71 -8.78 -14.33 -11.96
N GLY A 72 -9.35 -13.82 -10.87
CA GLY A 72 -9.98 -14.60 -9.82
C GLY A 72 -11.11 -15.51 -10.30
N ARG A 73 -11.86 -15.10 -11.33
CA ARG A 73 -12.89 -15.95 -11.96
C ARG A 73 -12.31 -17.24 -12.55
N LEU A 74 -11.06 -17.21 -13.01
CA LEU A 74 -10.36 -18.40 -13.51
C LEU A 74 -9.96 -19.34 -12.36
N LEU A 75 -9.59 -18.78 -11.20
CA LEU A 75 -9.25 -19.54 -9.99
C LEU A 75 -10.48 -20.09 -9.25
N LEU A 76 -11.64 -19.47 -9.47
CA LEU A 76 -12.95 -19.84 -8.92
C LEU A 76 -13.91 -20.27 -10.03
N PRO A 77 -13.61 -21.35 -10.77
CA PRO A 77 -14.54 -21.84 -11.77
C PRO A 77 -15.87 -22.23 -11.09
N HIS A 78 -16.98 -22.09 -11.81
CA HIS A 78 -18.37 -22.33 -11.35
C HIS A 78 -18.66 -23.73 -10.78
N VAL A 79 -17.65 -24.60 -10.74
CA VAL A 79 -17.65 -25.95 -10.14
C VAL A 79 -17.14 -25.98 -8.69
N ARG A 80 -16.52 -24.89 -8.17
CA ARG A 80 -16.03 -24.78 -6.78
C ARG A 80 -16.96 -23.93 -5.88
N ASN A 81 -18.24 -24.28 -5.85
CA ASN A 81 -19.29 -23.49 -5.16
C ASN A 81 -19.30 -23.59 -3.62
N GLY A 82 -18.32 -24.25 -3.00
CA GLY A 82 -18.26 -24.50 -1.54
C GLY A 82 -17.16 -23.76 -0.79
N MET A 83 -16.41 -22.86 -1.44
CA MET A 83 -15.30 -22.16 -0.78
C MET A 83 -15.77 -20.98 0.05
N SER A 84 -15.22 -20.86 1.26
CA SER A 84 -15.46 -19.69 2.10
C SER A 84 -14.83 -18.43 1.49
N ALA A 85 -15.40 -17.26 1.79
CA ALA A 85 -14.83 -15.97 1.40
C ALA A 85 -13.38 -15.78 1.91
N ARG A 86 -13.03 -16.42 3.03
CA ARG A 86 -11.65 -16.43 3.55
C ARG A 86 -10.71 -17.21 2.62
N SER A 87 -11.10 -18.40 2.19
CA SER A 87 -10.32 -19.23 1.26
C SER A 87 -10.16 -18.54 -0.09
N VAL A 88 -11.22 -17.90 -0.59
CA VAL A 88 -11.19 -17.10 -1.82
C VAL A 88 -10.15 -15.97 -1.72
N ARG A 89 -10.22 -15.14 -0.66
CA ARG A 89 -9.23 -14.06 -0.46
C ARG A 89 -7.80 -14.58 -0.40
N ALA A 90 -7.57 -15.67 0.35
CA ALA A 90 -6.23 -16.25 0.47
C ALA A 90 -5.66 -16.67 -0.89
N LEU A 91 -6.46 -17.34 -1.73
CA LEU A 91 -6.02 -17.76 -3.07
C LEU A 91 -5.78 -16.56 -4.01
N LEU A 92 -6.63 -15.54 -3.97
CA LEU A 92 -6.44 -14.33 -4.78
C LEU A 92 -5.17 -13.58 -4.38
N CYS A 93 -4.94 -13.40 -3.08
CA CYS A 93 -3.73 -12.75 -2.58
C CYS A 93 -2.49 -13.55 -2.96
N LEU A 94 -2.48 -14.86 -2.66
CA LEU A 94 -1.34 -15.73 -2.97
C LEU A 94 -1.02 -15.74 -4.46
N GLY A 95 -2.04 -15.95 -5.31
CA GLY A 95 -1.84 -15.93 -6.76
C GLY A 95 -1.29 -14.59 -7.27
N ASN A 96 -1.77 -13.47 -6.73
CA ASN A 96 -1.24 -12.15 -7.08
C ASN A 96 0.20 -11.94 -6.58
N TRP A 97 0.52 -12.38 -5.37
CA TRP A 97 1.85 -12.26 -4.78
C TRP A 97 2.89 -13.12 -5.51
N CYS A 98 2.54 -14.35 -5.91
CA CYS A 98 3.41 -15.18 -6.76
C CYS A 98 3.70 -14.50 -8.10
N LEU A 99 2.70 -13.90 -8.75
CA LEU A 99 2.89 -13.17 -10.01
C LEU A 99 3.79 -11.93 -9.87
N LEU A 100 3.79 -11.30 -8.70
CA LEU A 100 4.67 -10.17 -8.38
C LEU A 100 6.05 -10.60 -7.86
N GLY A 101 6.30 -11.91 -7.72
CA GLY A 101 7.54 -12.45 -7.19
C GLY A 101 7.73 -12.23 -5.68
N TYR A 102 6.65 -11.93 -4.95
CA TYR A 102 6.69 -11.79 -3.49
C TYR A 102 6.63 -13.12 -2.75
N VAL A 103 6.18 -14.18 -3.42
CA VAL A 103 6.18 -15.56 -2.92
C VAL A 103 6.77 -16.43 -4.01
N MET A 104 7.86 -17.12 -3.68
CA MET A 104 8.53 -18.07 -4.57
C MET A 104 8.00 -19.49 -4.35
N ASP A 105 8.19 -20.37 -5.33
CA ASP A 105 7.79 -21.78 -5.19
C ASP A 105 8.50 -22.47 -4.01
N SER A 106 9.70 -21.99 -3.64
CA SER A 106 10.45 -22.44 -2.46
C SER A 106 9.81 -22.07 -1.13
N ASP A 107 8.89 -21.09 -1.09
CA ASP A 107 8.23 -20.65 0.14
C ASP A 107 6.99 -21.50 0.47
N VAL A 108 6.55 -22.33 -0.47
CA VAL A 108 5.30 -23.11 -0.40
C VAL A 108 5.56 -24.62 -0.31
N LEU A 109 6.77 -25.08 -0.71
CA LEU A 109 7.25 -26.46 -0.60
C LEU A 109 7.95 -26.71 0.74
#